data_AF-A0A1C0A7N8-F1
#
_entry.id   AF-A0A1C0A7N8-F1
#
_cell.length_a   1.000
_cell.length_b   1.000
_cell.length_c   1.000
_cell.angle_alpha   90.00
_cell.angle_beta   90.00
_cell.angle_gamma   90.00
#
_symmetry.space_group_name_H-M   'P 1'
#
loop_
_entity.id
_entity.type
_entity.pdbx_description
1 polymer ?
#
loop_
_entity_poly.entity_id
_entity_poly.type
_entity_poly.pdbx_seq_one_letter_code
_entity_poly.pdbx_strand_id
1 'polypeptide(L)'
;MINIPNNSINQTLKQYLLKYRSIFTKPSFQIFHWLVLAIISMEEIRSINFLYDNFISKYSNKALNSFYYFLSYTNFSIEKLMLCTLRIVLNLINVSQRDTTIFLSIDDTLQAKYGNKFDCYYRIFDHTSRTGSSYLKGHCFVSLVINIPLKHKGQIRYLSLPIGYKLYDKSKSKLELASKLIDTVMNLLESYQVILLCDSWYTKGSVLNTVSSYDNLDLIGAVRKDTAIFDLPPKHNGKRGRPRLRGDKLDIHAFSYEKANKYFISTRKVMTRLFKVPVYITVTTKDIDKFSSTRLFICTITPDEINIFKNHDVEKTKYDNTDFKQVPLCAYNIRWNIEVIFYQHKFFWSFGNYMVRNKKAIERYVNLLAITYTFVSVLPFIDLKFEQYKFKSPQVIKRTIADRLTKELIFDSFVSSLESSKIYSKIQKAVNYFLEKDKVA
;
A
#
# COMPACT_ATOMS: atom_id res chain seq x y z
N MET A 1 -18.46 -8.46 -10.84
CA MET A 1 -19.17 -9.18 -9.75
C MET A 1 -18.18 -10.01 -8.96
N ILE A 2 -17.96 -9.68 -7.69
CA ILE A 2 -17.33 -10.59 -6.73
C ILE A 2 -18.49 -11.27 -6.00
N ASN A 3 -18.72 -12.54 -6.27
CA ASN A 3 -19.57 -13.38 -5.42
C ASN A 3 -18.69 -14.51 -4.90
N ILE A 4 -18.34 -14.50 -3.62
CA ILE A 4 -17.58 -15.57 -2.98
C ILE A 4 -18.40 -16.18 -1.84
N PRO A 5 -19.16 -17.25 -2.12
CA PRO A 5 -19.49 -18.24 -1.11
C PRO A 5 -19.02 -19.64 -1.53
N ASN A 6 -18.17 -20.24 -0.69
CA ASN A 6 -18.26 -21.64 -0.27
C ASN A 6 -17.69 -21.73 1.15
N ASN A 7 -18.12 -22.71 1.96
CA ASN A 7 -17.82 -22.71 3.41
C ASN A 7 -16.32 -22.73 3.75
N SER A 8 -15.45 -23.22 2.85
CA SER A 8 -14.00 -23.32 3.04
C SER A 8 -13.22 -22.01 2.84
N ILE A 9 -12.34 -21.67 3.78
CA ILE A 9 -11.37 -20.56 3.65
C ILE A 9 -10.28 -20.87 2.61
N ASN A 10 -9.85 -22.13 2.51
CA ASN A 10 -8.88 -22.55 1.49
C ASN A 10 -9.43 -22.30 0.07
N GLN A 11 -10.71 -22.64 -0.16
CA GLN A 11 -11.36 -22.39 -1.44
C GLN A 11 -11.55 -20.90 -1.73
N THR A 12 -11.93 -20.11 -0.71
CA THR A 12 -12.05 -18.65 -0.78
C THR A 12 -10.72 -18.01 -1.20
N LEU A 13 -9.62 -18.42 -0.56
CA LEU A 13 -8.27 -17.95 -0.89
C LEU A 13 -7.85 -18.38 -2.30
N LYS A 14 -8.12 -19.64 -2.67
CA LYS A 14 -7.81 -20.14 -4.03
C LYS A 14 -8.55 -19.33 -5.09
N GLN A 15 -9.84 -19.03 -4.89
CA GLN A 15 -10.63 -18.19 -5.81
C GLN A 15 -10.06 -16.77 -5.92
N TYR A 16 -9.65 -16.17 -4.80
CA TYR A 16 -8.97 -14.89 -4.82
C TYR A 16 -7.67 -14.95 -5.64
N LEU A 17 -6.81 -15.93 -5.36
CA LEU A 17 -5.52 -16.07 -6.04
C LEU A 17 -5.65 -16.43 -7.51
N LEU A 18 -6.73 -17.10 -7.93
CA LEU A 18 -7.01 -17.39 -9.34
C LEU A 18 -7.09 -16.12 -10.20
N LYS A 19 -7.38 -14.94 -9.62
CA LYS A 19 -7.31 -13.67 -10.35
C LYS A 19 -5.90 -13.34 -10.86
N TYR A 20 -4.86 -13.87 -10.22
CA TYR A 20 -3.46 -13.74 -10.65
C TYR A 20 -3.02 -14.85 -11.63
N ARG A 21 -3.90 -15.81 -11.95
CA ARG A 21 -3.54 -17.02 -12.70
C ARG A 21 -2.88 -16.74 -14.05
N SER A 22 -3.34 -15.72 -14.78
CA SER A 22 -2.83 -15.36 -16.11
C SER A 22 -1.39 -14.82 -16.11
N ILE A 23 -0.86 -14.45 -14.94
CA ILE A 23 0.51 -13.91 -14.80
C ILE A 23 1.55 -15.03 -14.75
N PHE A 24 1.12 -16.26 -14.44
CA PHE A 24 1.98 -17.40 -14.17
C PHE A 24 1.72 -18.56 -15.13
N THR A 25 2.71 -19.43 -15.30
CA THR A 25 2.47 -20.78 -15.81
C THR A 25 1.73 -21.62 -14.76
N LYS A 26 1.17 -22.77 -15.16
CA LYS A 26 0.47 -23.67 -14.20
C LYS A 26 1.38 -24.08 -13.02
N PRO A 27 2.65 -24.51 -13.24
CA PRO A 27 3.55 -24.85 -12.13
C PRO A 27 3.89 -23.66 -11.24
N SER A 28 4.22 -22.50 -11.83
CA SER A 28 4.58 -21.31 -11.06
C SER A 28 3.40 -20.76 -10.25
N PHE A 29 2.17 -20.88 -10.75
CA PHE A 29 0.97 -20.52 -10.00
C PHE A 29 0.79 -21.39 -8.74
N GLN A 30 1.10 -22.68 -8.81
CA GLN A 30 1.04 -23.55 -7.62
C GLN A 30 2.06 -23.13 -6.56
N ILE A 31 3.27 -22.74 -6.97
CA ILE A 31 4.29 -22.23 -6.05
C ILE A 31 3.86 -20.90 -5.42
N PHE A 32 3.32 -19.98 -6.23
CA PHE A 32 2.73 -18.73 -5.76
C PHE A 32 1.65 -18.98 -4.70
N HIS A 33 0.70 -19.88 -4.99
CA HIS A 33 -0.37 -20.25 -4.08
C HIS A 33 0.15 -20.79 -2.74
N TRP A 34 1.10 -21.72 -2.77
CA TRP A 34 1.69 -22.29 -1.55
C TRP A 34 2.47 -21.27 -0.72
N LEU A 35 3.19 -20.35 -1.36
CA LEU A 35 3.87 -19.27 -0.64
C LEU A 35 2.88 -18.35 0.07
N VAL A 36 1.79 -17.95 -0.59
CA VAL A 36 0.76 -17.12 0.04
C VAL A 36 0.10 -17.83 1.22
N LEU A 37 -0.27 -19.11 1.06
CA LEU A 37 -0.82 -19.92 2.15
C LEU A 37 0.13 -20.02 3.34
N ALA A 38 1.42 -20.26 3.09
CA ALA A 38 2.43 -20.37 4.14
C ALA A 38 2.64 -19.02 4.84
N ILE A 39 2.69 -17.91 4.11
CA ILE A 39 2.81 -16.55 4.68
C ILE A 39 1.62 -16.22 5.59
N ILE A 40 0.41 -16.62 5.21
CA ILE A 40 -0.80 -16.40 6.02
C ILE A 40 -0.77 -17.26 7.29
N SER A 41 -0.41 -18.53 7.15
CA SER A 41 -0.48 -19.52 8.23
C SER A 41 0.61 -19.34 9.29
N MET A 42 1.74 -18.75 8.93
CA MET A 42 2.86 -18.53 9.85
C MET A 42 2.81 -17.13 10.47
N GLU A 43 2.96 -17.04 11.80
CA GLU A 43 3.03 -15.75 12.49
C GLU A 43 4.34 -15.00 12.17
N GLU A 44 5.48 -15.68 12.28
CA GLU A 44 6.81 -15.17 11.95
C GLU A 44 7.34 -15.84 10.68
N ILE A 45 8.06 -15.09 9.83
CA ILE A 45 8.73 -15.63 8.65
C ILE A 45 10.23 -15.36 8.77
N ARG A 46 11.04 -16.42 8.88
CA ARG A 46 12.51 -16.30 9.00
C ARG A 46 13.23 -16.50 7.67
N SER A 47 12.70 -17.34 6.79
CA SER A 47 13.24 -17.63 5.46
C SER A 47 12.24 -18.44 4.64
N ILE A 48 12.55 -18.68 3.36
CA ILE A 48 11.78 -19.61 2.52
C ILE A 48 11.92 -21.04 3.02
N ASN A 49 13.10 -21.44 3.50
CA ASN A 49 13.31 -22.73 4.14
C ASN A 49 12.40 -22.92 5.34
N PHE A 50 12.29 -21.88 6.18
CA PHE A 50 11.43 -21.91 7.36
C PHE A 50 9.96 -22.12 6.97
N LEU A 51 9.44 -21.39 5.97
CA LEU A 51 8.09 -21.61 5.46
C LEU A 51 7.90 -23.03 4.90
N TYR A 52 8.94 -23.56 4.26
CA TYR A 52 8.92 -24.89 3.69
C TYR A 52 8.80 -25.97 4.76
N ASP A 53 9.75 -25.99 5.71
CA ASP A 53 9.84 -27.03 6.73
C ASP A 53 8.63 -27.03 7.68
N ASN A 54 8.14 -25.83 8.03
CA ASN A 54 7.10 -25.69 9.04
C ASN A 54 5.68 -25.81 8.49
N PHE A 55 5.48 -25.59 7.19
CA PHE A 55 4.14 -25.57 6.58
C PHE A 55 4.08 -26.30 5.24
N ILE A 56 4.84 -25.86 4.23
CA ILE A 56 4.60 -26.30 2.85
C ILE A 56 4.87 -27.80 2.67
N SER A 57 5.95 -28.33 3.26
CA SER A 57 6.36 -29.73 3.14
C SER A 57 5.29 -30.72 3.64
N LYS A 58 4.42 -30.28 4.56
CA LYS A 58 3.35 -31.09 5.15
C LYS A 58 2.17 -31.28 4.20
N TYR A 59 1.94 -30.34 3.28
CA TYR A 59 0.73 -30.29 2.46
C TYR A 59 1.00 -30.29 0.95
N SER A 60 2.27 -30.28 0.53
CA SER A 60 2.67 -30.13 -0.86
C SER A 60 3.82 -31.06 -1.24
N ASN A 61 3.71 -31.68 -2.42
CA ASN A 61 4.75 -32.53 -3.00
C ASN A 61 5.82 -31.74 -3.77
N LYS A 62 5.87 -30.40 -3.61
CA LYS A 62 6.86 -29.56 -4.30
C LYS A 62 8.18 -29.57 -3.53
N ALA A 63 9.30 -29.65 -4.25
CA ALA A 63 10.61 -29.56 -3.62
C ALA A 63 10.95 -28.13 -3.19
N LEU A 64 11.70 -27.98 -2.09
CA LEU A 64 12.19 -26.70 -1.57
C LEU A 64 12.84 -25.81 -2.65
N ASN A 65 13.69 -26.40 -3.50
CA ASN A 65 14.42 -25.66 -4.54
C ASN A 65 13.48 -25.00 -5.56
N SER A 66 12.28 -25.52 -5.76
CA SER A 66 11.28 -24.90 -6.65
C SER A 66 10.84 -23.52 -6.15
N PHE A 67 10.83 -23.28 -4.83
CA PHE A 67 10.46 -22.00 -4.24
C PHE A 67 11.56 -20.95 -4.43
N TYR A 68 12.82 -21.33 -4.20
CA TYR A 68 13.96 -20.46 -4.49
C TYR A 68 14.08 -20.14 -5.98
N TYR A 69 13.82 -21.14 -6.83
CA TYR A 69 13.80 -20.96 -8.29
C TYR A 69 12.66 -20.02 -8.73
N PHE A 70 11.48 -20.16 -8.13
CA PHE A 70 10.34 -19.28 -8.40
C PHE A 70 10.67 -17.82 -8.15
N LEU A 71 11.27 -17.52 -6.99
CA LEU A 71 11.65 -16.16 -6.64
C LEU A 71 12.80 -15.65 -7.51
N SER A 72 13.80 -16.47 -7.81
CA SER A 72 15.03 -16.01 -8.47
C SER A 72 14.93 -15.93 -9.99
N TYR A 73 14.29 -16.94 -10.62
CA TYR A 73 14.49 -17.23 -12.04
C TYR A 73 13.19 -17.29 -12.86
N THR A 74 12.05 -17.61 -12.25
CA THR A 74 10.78 -17.69 -13.01
C THR A 74 10.46 -16.38 -13.70
N ASN A 75 9.98 -16.43 -14.93
CA ASN A 75 9.65 -15.23 -15.70
C ASN A 75 8.23 -14.74 -15.39
N PHE A 76 8.10 -13.78 -14.48
CA PHE A 76 6.88 -13.00 -14.28
C PHE A 76 7.23 -11.56 -13.89
N SER A 77 6.31 -10.63 -14.20
CA SER A 77 6.47 -9.20 -13.96
C SER A 77 5.78 -8.77 -12.67
N ILE A 78 6.50 -7.97 -11.87
CA ILE A 78 5.95 -7.33 -10.66
C ILE A 78 4.89 -6.30 -11.06
N GLU A 79 5.09 -5.57 -12.16
CA GLU A 79 4.14 -4.61 -12.69
C GLU A 79 2.79 -5.27 -13.03
N LYS A 80 2.80 -6.47 -13.63
CA LYS A 80 1.56 -7.25 -13.84
C LYS A 80 0.87 -7.64 -12.53
N LEU A 81 1.63 -7.97 -11.48
CA LEU A 81 1.08 -8.26 -10.15
C LEU A 81 0.45 -7.01 -9.52
N MET A 82 1.11 -5.85 -9.64
CA MET A 82 0.59 -4.57 -9.19
C MET A 82 -0.73 -4.24 -9.88
N LEU A 83 -0.78 -4.33 -11.21
CA LEU A 83 -1.97 -4.08 -12.02
C LEU A 83 -3.14 -5.02 -11.66
N CYS A 84 -2.86 -6.31 -11.44
CA CYS A 84 -3.89 -7.25 -11.01
C CYS A 84 -4.42 -6.92 -9.61
N THR A 85 -3.53 -6.61 -8.67
CA THR A 85 -3.90 -6.16 -7.32
C THR A 85 -4.74 -4.90 -7.38
N LEU A 86 -4.35 -3.91 -8.18
CA LEU A 86 -5.09 -2.68 -8.38
C LEU A 86 -6.50 -2.94 -8.91
N ARG A 87 -6.67 -3.80 -9.93
CA ARG A 87 -8.00 -4.19 -10.44
C ARG A 87 -8.87 -4.80 -9.34
N ILE A 88 -8.31 -5.64 -8.47
CA ILE A 88 -9.05 -6.22 -7.35
C ILE A 88 -9.52 -5.11 -6.39
N VAL A 89 -8.63 -4.20 -6.06
CA VAL A 89 -8.88 -3.09 -5.12
C VAL A 89 -9.93 -2.12 -5.66
N LEU A 90 -9.84 -1.72 -6.93
CA LEU A 90 -10.80 -0.80 -7.56
C LEU A 90 -12.23 -1.38 -7.58
N ASN A 91 -12.37 -2.70 -7.73
CA ASN A 91 -13.67 -3.36 -7.69
C ASN A 91 -14.35 -3.31 -6.30
N LEU A 92 -13.66 -2.86 -5.25
CA LEU A 92 -14.25 -2.66 -3.92
C LEU A 92 -14.93 -1.30 -3.77
N ILE A 93 -14.57 -0.32 -4.60
CA ILE A 93 -15.09 1.05 -4.49
C ILE A 93 -16.59 1.01 -4.73
N ASN A 94 -17.36 1.40 -3.70
CA ASN A 94 -18.81 1.47 -3.71
C ASN A 94 -19.34 2.92 -3.69
N VAL A 95 -18.48 3.84 -4.11
CA VAL A 95 -18.77 5.25 -4.32
C VAL A 95 -18.91 5.47 -5.84
N SER A 96 -19.80 6.38 -6.23
CA SER A 96 -19.92 6.82 -7.62
C SER A 96 -18.56 7.28 -8.12
N GLN A 97 -18.18 6.83 -9.31
CA GLN A 97 -16.87 7.13 -9.89
C GLN A 97 -16.59 8.64 -10.01
N ARG A 98 -17.62 9.44 -10.34
CA ARG A 98 -17.53 10.91 -10.43
C ARG A 98 -17.24 11.58 -9.09
N ASP A 99 -17.66 10.96 -7.99
CA ASP A 99 -17.48 11.49 -6.62
C ASP A 99 -16.26 10.85 -5.93
N THR A 100 -15.53 10.00 -6.64
CA THR A 100 -14.41 9.24 -6.10
C THR A 100 -13.11 10.00 -6.31
N THR A 101 -12.39 10.27 -5.22
CA THR A 101 -10.98 10.64 -5.23
C THR A 101 -10.15 9.46 -4.75
N ILE A 102 -9.15 9.04 -5.53
CA ILE A 102 -8.17 8.02 -5.15
C ILE A 102 -6.88 8.72 -4.75
N PHE A 103 -6.37 8.41 -3.55
CA PHE A 103 -5.07 8.93 -3.14
C PHE A 103 -3.98 7.88 -3.35
N LEU A 104 -2.93 8.24 -4.08
CA LEU A 104 -1.69 7.47 -4.15
C LEU A 104 -0.71 8.02 -3.13
N SER A 105 0.03 7.17 -2.43
CA SER A 105 1.08 7.60 -1.50
C SER A 105 2.40 6.96 -1.90
N ILE A 106 3.45 7.79 -2.06
CA ILE A 106 4.81 7.32 -2.30
C ILE A 106 5.70 7.69 -1.12
N ASP A 107 6.54 6.73 -0.75
CA ASP A 107 7.55 6.89 0.28
C ASP A 107 8.60 5.78 0.13
N ASP A 108 9.75 5.94 0.77
CA ASP A 108 10.74 4.88 0.90
C ASP A 108 10.90 4.36 2.32
N THR A 109 11.26 3.09 2.40
CA THR A 109 11.56 2.44 3.67
C THR A 109 12.95 1.80 3.62
N LEU A 110 13.76 2.09 4.64
CA LEU A 110 15.03 1.42 4.87
C LEU A 110 14.83 0.09 5.59
N GLN A 111 15.63 -0.90 5.21
CA GLN A 111 15.67 -2.20 5.85
C GLN A 111 17.11 -2.59 6.16
N ALA A 112 17.48 -2.61 7.43
CA ALA A 112 18.78 -3.06 7.88
C ALA A 112 19.02 -4.52 7.46
N LYS A 113 20.26 -4.80 7.05
CA LYS A 113 20.76 -6.14 6.76
C LYS A 113 22.18 -6.29 7.29
N TYR A 114 22.55 -7.54 7.55
CA TYR A 114 23.88 -7.91 8.02
C TYR A 114 24.55 -8.84 7.00
N GLY A 115 25.84 -8.62 6.77
CA GLY A 115 26.62 -9.30 5.75
C GLY A 115 26.69 -8.56 4.41
N ASN A 116 27.62 -8.97 3.55
CA ASN A 116 27.93 -8.33 2.27
C ASN A 116 27.48 -9.16 1.04
N LYS A 117 26.72 -10.24 1.27
CA LYS A 117 26.33 -11.21 0.22
C LYS A 117 24.98 -10.91 -0.44
N PHE A 118 24.27 -9.87 0.00
CA PHE A 118 23.01 -9.46 -0.61
C PHE A 118 23.27 -8.50 -1.77
N ASP A 119 22.55 -8.69 -2.88
CA ASP A 119 22.51 -7.69 -3.94
C ASP A 119 21.92 -6.39 -3.41
N CYS A 120 22.36 -5.26 -3.97
CA CYS A 120 21.89 -3.92 -3.61
C CYS A 120 22.10 -3.56 -2.13
N TYR A 121 23.03 -4.24 -1.46
CA TYR A 121 23.45 -3.93 -0.10
C TYR A 121 24.33 -2.69 -0.08
N TYR A 122 23.81 -1.60 0.49
CA TYR A 122 24.51 -0.32 0.54
C TYR A 122 24.57 0.24 1.96
N ARG A 123 25.56 1.10 2.20
CA ARG A 123 25.56 2.05 3.32
C ARG A 123 24.70 3.25 2.91
N ILE A 124 23.56 3.41 3.56
CA ILE A 124 22.52 4.40 3.22
C ILE A 124 22.37 5.36 4.41
N PHE A 125 22.20 6.64 4.13
CA PHE A 125 21.93 7.62 5.18
C PHE A 125 20.53 7.38 5.77
N ASP A 126 20.44 7.26 7.08
CA ASP A 126 19.19 7.11 7.81
C ASP A 126 18.85 8.42 8.50
N HIS A 127 17.90 9.16 7.91
CA HIS A 127 17.41 10.43 8.45
C HIS A 127 16.66 10.27 9.79
N THR A 128 16.35 9.03 10.20
CA THR A 128 15.56 8.73 11.40
C THR A 128 16.40 8.21 12.56
N SER A 129 17.69 7.88 12.35
CA SER A 129 18.54 7.33 13.40
C SER A 129 18.86 8.39 14.46
N ARG A 130 18.57 8.06 15.73
CA ARG A 130 18.91 8.87 16.91
C ARG A 130 20.11 8.31 17.68
N THR A 131 20.72 7.24 17.18
CA THR A 131 21.73 6.43 17.88
C THR A 131 23.06 6.46 17.14
N GLY A 132 23.88 7.49 17.40
CA GLY A 132 25.33 7.55 17.17
C GLY A 132 25.86 7.51 15.72
N SER A 133 25.17 6.87 14.77
CA SER A 133 25.58 6.80 13.36
C SER A 133 24.36 7.03 12.46
N SER A 134 24.42 8.07 11.63
CA SER A 134 23.38 8.42 10.66
C SER A 134 23.34 7.51 9.44
N TYR A 135 23.94 6.32 9.52
CA TYR A 135 24.07 5.41 8.38
C TYR A 135 23.60 4.00 8.74
N LEU A 136 22.71 3.46 7.92
CA LEU A 136 22.22 2.10 7.98
C LEU A 136 22.81 1.29 6.82
N LYS A 137 23.32 0.09 7.11
CA LYS A 137 23.71 -0.84 6.05
C LYS A 137 22.54 -1.76 5.73
N GLY A 138 22.16 -1.84 4.47
CA GLY A 138 21.02 -2.64 4.06
C GLY A 138 20.41 -2.19 2.74
N HIS A 139 19.09 -2.24 2.68
CA HIS A 139 18.31 -1.99 1.47
C HIS A 139 17.40 -0.77 1.66
N CYS A 140 17.06 -0.11 0.55
CA CYS A 140 16.02 0.91 0.48
C CYS A 140 14.97 0.45 -0.52
N PHE A 141 13.71 0.48 -0.13
CA PHE A 141 12.59 0.17 -1.01
C PHE A 141 11.76 1.41 -1.24
N VAL A 142 11.60 1.81 -2.49
CA VAL A 142 10.58 2.79 -2.89
C VAL A 142 9.26 2.06 -3.03
N SER A 143 8.20 2.62 -2.48
CA SER A 143 6.90 1.96 -2.40
C SER A 143 5.77 2.86 -2.87
N LEU A 144 4.70 2.20 -3.31
CA LEU A 144 3.44 2.82 -3.68
C LEU A 144 2.29 2.17 -2.89
N VAL A 145 1.55 3.00 -2.17
CA VAL A 145 0.30 2.63 -1.50
C VAL A 145 -0.86 3.32 -2.20
N ILE A 146 -1.96 2.60 -2.40
CA ILE A 146 -3.23 3.19 -2.81
C ILE A 146 -4.12 3.36 -1.58
N ASN A 147 -4.90 4.44 -1.55
CA ASN A 147 -5.95 4.66 -0.56
C ASN A 147 -7.26 4.82 -1.33
N ILE A 148 -8.18 3.86 -1.14
CA ILE A 148 -9.49 3.88 -1.79
C ILE A 148 -10.60 4.27 -0.82
N PRO A 149 -11.57 5.09 -1.23
CA PRO A 149 -12.71 5.44 -0.40
C PRO A 149 -13.74 4.31 -0.40
N LEU A 150 -14.24 3.95 0.78
CA LEU A 150 -15.31 2.97 0.96
C LEU A 150 -16.38 3.56 1.88
N LYS A 151 -17.66 3.39 1.52
CA LYS A 151 -18.77 3.72 2.42
C LYS A 151 -18.79 2.77 3.60
N HIS A 152 -18.75 3.33 4.81
CA HIS A 152 -18.81 2.61 6.07
C HIS A 152 -19.64 3.39 7.08
N LYS A 153 -20.75 2.80 7.54
CA LYS A 153 -21.65 3.40 8.55
C LYS A 153 -22.10 4.84 8.21
N GLY A 154 -22.43 5.10 6.94
CA GLY A 154 -22.88 6.41 6.46
C GLY A 154 -21.78 7.41 6.11
N GLN A 155 -20.52 7.12 6.43
CA GLN A 155 -19.36 7.97 6.13
C GLN A 155 -18.41 7.30 5.14
N ILE A 156 -17.48 8.06 4.57
CA ILE A 156 -16.36 7.54 3.80
C ILE A 156 -15.21 7.22 4.73
N ARG A 157 -14.67 6.02 4.59
CA ARG A 157 -13.42 5.64 5.22
C ARG A 157 -12.45 5.09 4.19
N TYR A 158 -11.20 5.52 4.27
CA TYR A 158 -10.15 5.06 3.38
C TYR A 158 -9.60 3.70 3.81
N LEU A 159 -9.49 2.79 2.84
CA LEU A 159 -8.73 1.55 2.96
C LEU A 159 -7.39 1.73 2.23
N SER A 160 -6.29 1.63 2.97
CA SER A 160 -4.93 1.81 2.47
C SER A 160 -4.26 0.46 2.21
N LEU A 161 -3.72 0.27 1.01
CA LEU A 161 -3.20 -1.02 0.56
C LEU A 161 -1.86 -0.85 -0.19
N PRO A 162 -0.83 -1.64 0.13
CA PRO A 162 0.42 -1.62 -0.61
C PRO A 162 0.24 -2.23 -2.00
N ILE A 163 0.52 -1.46 -3.04
CA ILE A 163 0.42 -1.93 -4.41
C ILE A 163 1.73 -2.51 -4.91
N GLY A 164 2.86 -1.85 -4.61
CA GLY A 164 4.14 -2.32 -5.10
C GLY A 164 5.35 -1.73 -4.39
N TYR A 165 6.45 -2.50 -4.44
CA TYR A 165 7.76 -2.12 -3.95
C TYR A 165 8.82 -2.31 -5.04
N LYS A 166 9.77 -1.38 -5.12
CA LYS A 166 10.99 -1.48 -5.94
C LYS A 166 12.23 -1.33 -5.07
N LEU A 167 13.17 -2.25 -5.23
CA LEU A 167 14.46 -2.19 -4.55
C LEU A 167 15.34 -1.15 -5.23
N TYR A 168 15.83 -0.20 -4.44
CA TYR A 168 16.80 0.78 -4.90
C TYR A 168 18.16 0.14 -5.10
N ASP A 169 18.66 0.16 -6.34
CA ASP A 169 19.91 -0.48 -6.77
C ASP A 169 20.96 0.52 -7.28
N LYS A 170 20.74 1.82 -7.05
CA LYS A 170 21.55 2.94 -7.57
C LYS A 170 21.64 3.07 -9.09
N SER A 171 21.05 2.16 -9.88
CA SER A 171 20.99 2.30 -11.36
C SER A 171 20.01 3.39 -11.79
N LYS A 172 18.98 3.61 -10.99
CA LYS A 172 17.99 4.68 -11.12
C LYS A 172 17.86 5.40 -9.80
N SER A 173 17.58 6.69 -9.84
CA SER A 173 17.25 7.49 -8.66
C SER A 173 15.94 7.01 -8.02
N LYS A 174 15.77 7.28 -6.71
CA LYS A 174 14.51 7.00 -6.01
C LYS A 174 13.31 7.69 -6.67
N LEU A 175 13.52 8.87 -7.26
CA LEU A 175 12.48 9.63 -7.95
C LEU A 175 12.03 8.92 -9.25
N GLU A 176 12.96 8.39 -10.03
CA GLU A 176 12.65 7.59 -11.23
C GLU A 176 11.96 6.28 -10.89
N LEU A 177 12.33 5.63 -9.78
CA LEU A 177 11.60 4.45 -9.29
C LEU A 177 10.17 4.78 -8.87
N ALA A 178 9.97 5.89 -8.15
CA ALA A 178 8.63 6.36 -7.78
C ALA A 178 7.79 6.71 -9.02
N SER A 179 8.37 7.43 -9.98
CA SER A 179 7.73 7.78 -11.26
C SER A 179 7.27 6.51 -11.99
N LYS A 180 8.15 5.51 -12.13
CA LYS A 180 7.79 4.22 -12.74
C LYS A 180 6.66 3.50 -12.00
N LEU A 181 6.64 3.55 -10.66
CA LEU A 181 5.56 2.94 -9.87
C LEU A 181 4.22 3.64 -10.15
N ILE A 182 4.22 4.98 -10.24
CA ILE A 182 3.03 5.78 -10.58
C ILE A 182 2.58 5.47 -12.01
N ASP A 183 3.46 5.54 -12.99
CA ASP A 183 3.15 5.25 -14.40
C ASP A 183 2.55 3.85 -14.58
N THR A 184 3.04 2.88 -13.81
CA THR A 184 2.53 1.50 -13.87
C THR A 184 1.04 1.43 -13.51
N VAL A 185 0.54 2.29 -12.61
CA VAL A 185 -0.84 2.23 -12.13
C VAL A 185 -1.79 3.21 -12.81
N MET A 186 -1.28 4.34 -13.31
CA MET A 186 -2.11 5.44 -13.81
C MET A 186 -3.05 5.06 -14.95
N ASN A 187 -2.63 4.15 -15.85
CA ASN A 187 -3.49 3.67 -16.94
C ASN A 187 -4.79 3.01 -16.46
N LEU A 188 -4.84 2.46 -15.24
CA LEU A 188 -6.08 1.90 -14.66
C LEU A 188 -6.89 2.93 -13.87
N LEU A 189 -6.37 4.15 -13.73
CA LEU A 189 -6.93 5.22 -12.91
C LEU A 189 -7.39 6.43 -13.73
N GLU A 190 -7.21 6.44 -15.06
CA GLU A 190 -7.57 7.54 -15.99
C GLU A 190 -8.97 8.10 -15.79
N SER A 191 -9.90 7.25 -15.35
CA SER A 191 -11.31 7.57 -15.19
C SER A 191 -11.70 8.09 -13.79
N TYR A 192 -10.71 8.26 -12.89
CA TYR A 192 -10.87 8.77 -11.52
C TYR A 192 -10.10 10.07 -11.33
N GLN A 193 -10.51 10.87 -10.35
CA GLN A 193 -9.64 11.92 -9.80
C GLN A 193 -8.56 11.26 -8.94
N VAL A 194 -7.29 11.47 -9.27
CA VAL A 194 -6.16 10.88 -8.55
C VAL A 194 -5.31 11.99 -7.93
N ILE A 195 -4.95 11.83 -6.66
CA ILE A 195 -4.07 12.77 -5.97
C ILE A 195 -2.88 12.02 -5.37
N LEU A 196 -1.66 12.39 -5.79
CA LEU A 196 -0.41 11.88 -5.27
C LEU A 196 -0.03 12.60 -3.97
N LEU A 197 0.21 11.82 -2.92
CA LEU A 197 0.65 12.27 -1.61
C LEU A 197 2.11 11.86 -1.37
N CYS A 198 2.98 12.82 -1.09
CA CYS A 198 4.40 12.52 -0.88
C CYS A 198 5.09 13.55 0.02
N ASP A 199 6.25 13.17 0.55
CA ASP A 199 7.04 14.07 1.38
C ASP A 199 7.85 15.08 0.53
N SER A 200 8.67 15.89 1.21
CA SER A 200 9.54 16.87 0.55
C SER A 200 10.70 16.27 -0.26
N TRP A 201 11.03 15.00 -0.05
CA TRP A 201 12.02 14.33 -0.86
C TRP A 201 11.50 14.05 -2.27
N TYR A 202 10.21 13.72 -2.38
CA TYR A 202 9.57 13.31 -3.63
C TYR A 202 8.88 14.46 -4.40
N THR A 203 8.70 15.64 -3.80
CA THR A 203 8.12 16.81 -4.48
C THR A 203 9.13 17.53 -5.40
N LYS A 204 9.79 16.78 -6.31
CA LYS A 204 10.79 17.30 -7.26
C LYS A 204 11.08 16.32 -8.42
N GLY A 205 11.75 16.84 -9.45
CA GLY A 205 12.36 16.02 -10.51
C GLY A 205 11.35 15.19 -11.29
N SER A 206 11.69 13.92 -11.54
CA SER A 206 10.87 13.00 -12.36
C SER A 206 9.46 12.79 -11.81
N VAL A 207 9.24 12.89 -10.50
CA VAL A 207 7.89 12.78 -9.92
C VAL A 207 7.00 13.95 -10.38
N LEU A 208 7.51 15.18 -10.38
CA LEU A 208 6.73 16.34 -10.85
C LEU A 208 6.47 16.27 -12.35
N ASN A 209 7.44 15.77 -13.12
CA ASN A 209 7.26 15.53 -14.55
C ASN A 209 6.16 14.49 -14.81
N THR A 210 6.12 13.43 -14.02
CA THR A 210 5.09 12.38 -14.08
C THR A 210 3.72 12.93 -13.71
N VAL A 211 3.61 13.70 -12.62
CA VAL A 211 2.33 14.36 -12.26
C VAL A 211 1.85 15.26 -13.40
N SER A 212 2.76 16.04 -13.99
CA SER A 212 2.42 16.96 -15.09
C SER A 212 2.08 16.26 -16.42
N SER A 213 2.31 14.94 -16.54
CA SER A 213 2.01 14.19 -17.78
C SER A 213 0.62 13.54 -17.79
N TYR A 214 -0.13 13.61 -16.70
CA TYR A 214 -1.50 13.08 -16.63
C TYR A 214 -2.46 14.18 -16.21
N ASP A 215 -3.54 14.36 -16.98
CA ASP A 215 -4.53 15.42 -16.73
C ASP A 215 -5.38 15.18 -15.47
N ASN A 216 -5.49 13.91 -15.02
CA ASN A 216 -6.28 13.51 -13.87
C ASN A 216 -5.43 13.21 -12.61
N LEU A 217 -4.13 13.54 -12.63
CA LEU A 217 -3.21 13.33 -11.52
C LEU A 217 -2.74 14.67 -10.93
N ASP A 218 -3.22 14.95 -9.73
CA ASP A 218 -2.76 16.08 -8.92
C ASP A 218 -1.75 15.65 -7.87
N LEU A 219 -1.10 16.62 -7.21
CA LEU A 219 -0.16 16.39 -6.12
C LEU A 219 -0.51 17.23 -4.90
N ILE A 220 -0.44 16.59 -3.73
CA ILE A 220 -0.38 17.25 -2.43
C ILE A 220 0.87 16.74 -1.70
N GLY A 221 1.89 17.58 -1.61
CA GLY A 221 3.21 17.18 -1.12
C GLY A 221 3.80 18.18 -0.13
N ALA A 222 4.54 17.69 0.86
CA ALA A 222 5.35 18.58 1.69
C ALA A 222 6.47 19.20 0.83
N VAL A 223 6.87 20.44 1.13
CA VAL A 223 8.02 21.07 0.51
C VAL A 223 8.95 21.66 1.55
N ARG A 224 10.19 21.93 1.14
CA ARG A 224 11.17 22.54 2.05
C ARG A 224 10.73 23.95 2.44
N LYS A 225 11.06 24.37 3.66
CA LYS A 225 10.75 25.71 4.19
C LYS A 225 11.33 26.86 3.37
N ASP A 226 12.43 26.61 2.65
CA ASP A 226 13.12 27.58 1.79
C ASP A 226 12.63 27.56 0.34
N THR A 227 11.53 26.83 0.06
CA THR A 227 10.91 26.83 -1.26
C THR A 227 10.50 28.26 -1.62
N ALA A 228 10.98 28.76 -2.75
CA ALA A 228 10.66 30.11 -3.20
C ALA A 228 9.21 30.20 -3.68
N ILE A 229 8.44 31.09 -3.05
CA ILE A 229 7.03 31.36 -3.30
C ILE A 229 6.90 32.76 -3.88
N PHE A 230 6.04 32.93 -4.88
CA PHE A 230 5.83 34.19 -5.58
C PHE A 230 4.34 34.47 -5.72
N ASP A 231 4.00 35.74 -5.87
CA ASP A 231 2.66 36.15 -6.29
C ASP A 231 2.33 35.66 -7.69
N LEU A 232 1.03 35.71 -8.01
CA LEU A 232 0.52 35.40 -9.34
C LEU A 232 1.17 36.32 -10.39
N PRO A 233 1.27 35.86 -11.66
CA PRO A 233 1.80 36.68 -12.74
C PRO A 233 1.05 38.02 -12.80
N PRO A 234 1.75 39.17 -12.88
CA PRO A 234 1.08 40.46 -13.02
C PRO A 234 0.32 40.51 -14.35
N LYS A 235 -0.76 41.30 -14.40
CA LYS A 235 -1.49 41.54 -15.65
C LYS A 235 -0.54 42.06 -16.73
N HIS A 236 -0.73 41.60 -17.97
CA HIS A 236 0.07 42.06 -19.10
C HIS A 236 -0.07 43.58 -19.25
N ASN A 237 1.06 44.28 -19.25
CA ASN A 237 1.10 45.75 -19.28
C ASN A 237 1.10 46.35 -20.70
N GLY A 238 0.85 45.52 -21.73
CA GLY A 238 0.80 45.93 -23.14
C GLY A 238 2.16 46.23 -23.78
N LYS A 239 3.26 46.18 -23.02
CA LYS A 239 4.61 46.50 -23.54
C LYS A 239 5.22 45.32 -24.28
N ARG A 240 6.10 45.61 -25.24
CA ARG A 240 6.84 44.61 -26.02
C ARG A 240 7.83 43.88 -25.11
N GLY A 241 7.78 42.54 -25.08
CA GLY A 241 8.68 41.70 -24.27
C GLY A 241 8.02 40.41 -23.81
N ARG A 242 8.79 39.49 -23.21
CA ARG A 242 8.24 38.25 -22.62
C ARG A 242 7.46 38.59 -21.35
N PRO A 243 6.17 38.20 -21.23
CA PRO A 243 5.39 38.43 -20.02
C PRO A 243 6.06 37.81 -18.78
N ARG A 244 6.00 38.50 -17.63
CA ARG A 244 6.49 37.95 -16.36
C ARG A 244 5.69 36.69 -16.02
N LEU A 245 6.38 35.58 -15.79
CA LEU A 245 5.76 34.31 -15.38
C LEU A 245 5.43 34.25 -13.89
N ARG A 246 5.94 35.20 -13.09
CA ARG A 246 5.78 35.24 -11.62
C ARG A 246 5.72 36.68 -11.14
N GLY A 247 4.91 36.92 -10.13
CA GLY A 247 4.86 38.18 -9.40
C GLY A 247 6.07 38.35 -8.48
N ASP A 248 5.90 39.13 -7.42
CA ASP A 248 6.95 39.40 -6.46
C ASP A 248 7.13 38.24 -5.48
N LYS A 249 8.33 38.12 -4.90
CA LYS A 249 8.62 37.04 -3.96
C LYS A 249 7.85 37.28 -2.67
N LEU A 250 7.15 36.24 -2.21
CA LEU A 250 6.34 36.29 -1.00
C LEU A 250 7.12 35.85 0.23
N ASP A 251 6.81 36.49 1.35
CA ASP A 251 7.23 36.06 2.68
C ASP A 251 6.08 35.33 3.38
N ILE A 252 6.34 34.10 3.83
CA ILE A 252 5.35 33.29 4.58
C ILE A 252 5.03 33.89 5.94
N HIS A 253 5.91 34.73 6.50
CA HIS A 253 5.67 35.41 7.77
C HIS A 253 4.54 36.44 7.67
N ALA A 254 4.33 37.03 6.49
CA ALA A 254 3.30 38.04 6.24
C ALA A 254 1.93 37.44 5.85
N PHE A 255 1.77 36.11 5.93
CA PHE A 255 0.50 35.47 5.60
C PHE A 255 -0.52 35.63 6.74
N SER A 256 -1.82 35.50 6.40
CA SER A 256 -2.90 35.55 7.39
C SER A 256 -3.17 34.15 7.95
N TYR A 257 -2.94 33.97 9.25
CA TYR A 257 -3.03 32.66 9.91
C TYR A 257 -4.29 32.54 10.76
N GLU A 258 -4.90 31.35 10.70
CA GLU A 258 -6.03 30.96 11.55
C GLU A 258 -5.64 29.77 12.43
N LYS A 259 -6.10 29.79 13.68
CA LYS A 259 -5.79 28.71 14.63
C LYS A 259 -6.68 27.51 14.36
N ALA A 260 -6.06 26.37 14.10
CA ALA A 260 -6.73 25.08 13.93
C ALA A 260 -5.99 24.01 14.73
N ASN A 261 -6.65 23.52 15.78
CA ASN A 261 -6.07 22.62 16.78
C ASN A 261 -4.79 23.21 17.42
N LYS A 262 -3.66 22.51 17.32
CA LYS A 262 -2.35 22.87 17.88
C LYS A 262 -1.50 23.73 16.93
N TYR A 263 -2.04 24.10 15.78
CA TYR A 263 -1.31 24.80 14.72
C TYR A 263 -2.06 26.04 14.27
N PHE A 264 -1.31 26.99 13.73
CA PHE A 264 -1.79 28.10 12.93
C PHE A 264 -1.60 27.73 11.46
N ILE A 265 -2.64 27.96 10.66
CA ILE A 265 -2.73 27.52 9.26
C ILE A 265 -3.00 28.73 8.37
N SER A 266 -2.30 28.82 7.25
CA SER A 266 -2.60 29.75 6.16
C SER A 266 -2.53 29.02 4.83
N THR A 267 -3.54 29.19 3.98
CA THR A 267 -3.55 28.65 2.62
C THR A 267 -3.69 29.79 1.61
N ARG A 268 -2.79 29.85 0.63
CA ARG A 268 -2.76 30.90 -0.40
C ARG A 268 -2.44 30.33 -1.77
N LYS A 269 -3.10 30.86 -2.81
CA LYS A 269 -2.77 30.57 -4.22
C LYS A 269 -1.53 31.37 -4.64
N VAL A 270 -0.53 30.68 -5.17
CA VAL A 270 0.82 31.24 -5.41
C VAL A 270 1.48 30.61 -6.63
N MET A 271 2.55 31.26 -7.11
CA MET A 271 3.48 30.68 -8.08
C MET A 271 4.70 30.10 -7.36
N THR A 272 5.27 29.02 -7.92
CA THR A 272 6.53 28.43 -7.42
C THR A 272 7.51 28.21 -8.57
N ARG A 273 8.73 27.77 -8.25
CA ARG A 273 9.68 27.26 -9.26
C ARG A 273 9.43 25.80 -9.63
N LEU A 274 8.62 25.09 -8.85
CA LEU A 274 8.35 23.66 -9.01
C LEU A 274 7.29 23.40 -10.08
N PHE A 275 6.30 24.28 -10.17
CA PHE A 275 5.20 24.19 -11.15
C PHE A 275 5.19 25.41 -12.07
N LYS A 276 4.73 25.19 -13.31
CA LYS A 276 4.51 26.26 -14.29
C LYS A 276 3.14 26.93 -14.14
N VAL A 277 2.22 26.28 -13.42
CA VAL A 277 0.87 26.77 -13.12
C VAL A 277 0.78 27.22 -11.67
N PRO A 278 -0.17 28.09 -11.32
CA PRO A 278 -0.46 28.43 -9.93
C PRO A 278 -0.83 27.19 -9.12
N VAL A 279 -0.39 27.15 -7.86
CA VAL A 279 -0.69 26.09 -6.90
C VAL A 279 -1.12 26.71 -5.59
N TYR A 280 -1.75 25.93 -4.71
CA TYR A 280 -2.02 26.34 -3.34
C TYR A 280 -0.87 25.94 -2.44
N ILE A 281 -0.38 26.88 -1.63
CA ILE A 281 0.53 26.59 -0.53
C ILE A 281 -0.22 26.70 0.78
N THR A 282 -0.14 25.64 1.57
CA THR A 282 -0.57 25.62 2.97
C THR A 282 0.65 25.67 3.87
N VAL A 283 0.71 26.67 4.74
CA VAL A 283 1.73 26.84 5.77
C VAL A 283 1.13 26.48 7.11
N THR A 284 1.83 25.65 7.88
CA THR A 284 1.47 25.33 9.26
C THR A 284 2.61 25.71 10.20
N THR A 285 2.32 26.42 11.29
CA THR A 285 3.28 26.72 12.37
C THR A 285 2.63 26.47 13.73
N LYS A 286 3.42 26.19 14.77
CA LYS A 286 2.88 26.11 16.15
C LYS A 286 2.75 27.49 16.81
N ASP A 287 3.51 28.45 16.33
CA ASP A 287 3.68 29.77 16.92
C ASP A 287 3.93 30.76 15.77
N ILE A 288 3.09 31.78 15.68
CA ILE A 288 3.16 32.82 14.63
C ILE A 288 4.18 33.91 14.94
N ASP A 289 4.63 34.05 16.18
CA ASP A 289 5.66 35.02 16.54
C ASP A 289 7.04 34.42 16.30
N LYS A 290 7.25 33.19 16.77
CA LYS A 290 8.54 32.47 16.66
C LYS A 290 8.70 31.67 15.37
N PHE A 291 7.61 31.41 14.65
CA PHE A 291 7.58 30.53 13.46
C PHE A 291 8.22 29.16 13.69
N SER A 292 7.92 28.57 14.85
CA SER A 292 8.47 27.28 15.27
C SER A 292 7.71 26.09 14.67
N SER A 293 8.45 25.02 14.32
CA SER A 293 7.88 23.81 13.68
C SER A 293 7.16 24.07 12.35
N THR A 294 7.58 25.10 11.61
CA THR A 294 6.99 25.51 10.33
C THR A 294 7.11 24.42 9.27
N ARG A 295 5.99 24.08 8.62
CA ARG A 295 5.91 23.15 7.48
C ARG A 295 5.12 23.79 6.35
N LEU A 296 5.54 23.50 5.13
CA LEU A 296 4.89 23.96 3.91
C LEU A 296 4.40 22.75 3.12
N PHE A 297 3.21 22.86 2.55
CA PHE A 297 2.60 21.87 1.68
C PHE A 297 2.15 22.55 0.39
N ILE A 298 2.42 21.92 -0.75
CA ILE A 298 1.89 22.34 -2.06
C ILE A 298 0.70 21.44 -2.41
N CYS A 299 -0.34 22.03 -2.97
CA CYS A 299 -1.52 21.38 -3.52
C CYS A 299 -1.78 21.92 -4.93
N THR A 300 -1.76 21.05 -5.95
CA THR A 300 -1.93 21.47 -7.36
C THR A 300 -3.39 21.62 -7.77
N ILE A 301 -4.31 20.95 -7.09
CA ILE A 301 -5.75 21.06 -7.30
C ILE A 301 -6.34 22.20 -6.47
N THR A 302 -7.46 22.76 -6.90
CA THR A 302 -8.26 23.64 -6.03
C THR A 302 -8.82 22.82 -4.86
N PRO A 303 -8.61 23.21 -3.60
CA PRO A 303 -9.05 22.43 -2.45
C PRO A 303 -10.53 22.00 -2.48
N ASP A 304 -11.46 22.89 -2.85
CA ASP A 304 -12.91 22.57 -2.94
C ASP A 304 -13.28 21.68 -4.15
N GLU A 305 -12.33 21.40 -5.05
CA GLU A 305 -12.52 20.51 -6.20
C GLU A 305 -12.09 19.07 -5.89
N ILE A 306 -11.63 18.77 -4.67
CA ILE A 306 -11.38 17.39 -4.25
C ILE A 306 -12.73 16.68 -4.04
N ASN A 307 -13.12 15.86 -5.02
CA ASN A 307 -14.48 15.30 -5.16
C ASN A 307 -14.98 14.62 -3.89
N ILE A 308 -14.14 13.82 -3.24
CA ILE A 308 -14.57 13.07 -2.05
C ILE A 308 -14.94 13.97 -0.88
N PHE A 309 -14.23 15.08 -0.68
CA PHE A 309 -14.51 16.00 0.44
C PHE A 309 -15.67 16.94 0.12
N LYS A 310 -15.87 17.24 -1.17
CA LYS A 310 -17.00 18.04 -1.65
C LYS A 310 -18.34 17.30 -1.50
N ASN A 311 -18.35 16.00 -1.81
CA ASN A 311 -19.60 15.25 -2.01
C ASN A 311 -19.94 14.30 -0.85
N HIS A 312 -19.00 14.07 0.08
CA HIS A 312 -19.18 13.09 1.15
C HIS A 312 -18.54 13.49 2.49
N ASP A 313 -19.16 13.04 3.58
CA ASP A 313 -18.55 13.08 4.91
C ASP A 313 -17.47 11.98 5.04
N VAL A 314 -16.30 12.33 5.59
CA VAL A 314 -15.14 11.45 5.69
C VAL A 314 -14.78 11.21 7.16
N GLU A 315 -14.72 9.95 7.58
CA GLU A 315 -14.44 9.57 8.97
C GLU A 315 -13.04 10.02 9.42
N LYS A 316 -12.93 10.54 10.65
CA LYS A 316 -11.65 10.83 11.35
C LYS A 316 -10.73 11.81 10.62
N THR A 317 -11.25 12.95 10.18
CA THR A 317 -10.40 14.05 9.73
C THR A 317 -9.78 14.75 10.95
N LYS A 318 -8.46 14.94 10.93
CA LYS A 318 -7.75 15.72 11.95
C LYS A 318 -8.04 17.22 11.82
N TYR A 319 -8.38 17.65 10.61
CA TYR A 319 -8.68 19.03 10.26
C TYR A 319 -10.08 19.09 9.68
N ASP A 320 -10.62 20.30 9.54
CA ASP A 320 -11.92 20.50 8.93
C ASP A 320 -11.84 20.26 7.41
N ASN A 321 -12.61 19.31 6.90
CA ASN A 321 -12.69 18.97 5.47
C ASN A 321 -13.73 19.81 4.71
N THR A 322 -14.43 20.72 5.38
CA THR A 322 -15.33 21.72 4.79
C THR A 322 -14.67 23.09 4.66
N ASP A 323 -13.64 23.36 5.47
CA ASP A 323 -12.83 24.57 5.37
C ASP A 323 -11.77 24.43 4.27
N PHE A 324 -11.95 25.19 3.19
CA PHE A 324 -11.03 25.33 2.07
C PHE A 324 -9.54 25.39 2.48
N LYS A 325 -9.23 26.11 3.57
CA LYS A 325 -7.84 26.31 4.02
C LYS A 325 -7.25 25.04 4.63
N GLN A 326 -8.08 24.15 5.14
CA GLN A 326 -7.71 22.93 5.85
C GLN A 326 -7.83 21.65 5.01
N VAL A 327 -8.65 21.67 3.95
CA VAL A 327 -8.83 20.53 3.03
C VAL A 327 -7.51 19.93 2.52
N PRO A 328 -6.47 20.69 2.10
CA PRO A 328 -5.21 20.10 1.68
C PRO A 328 -4.54 19.27 2.78
N LEU A 329 -4.69 19.68 4.05
CA LEU A 329 -4.13 18.95 5.19
C LEU A 329 -4.98 17.73 5.55
N CYS A 330 -6.30 17.77 5.35
CA CYS A 330 -7.16 16.58 5.41
C CYS A 330 -6.69 15.51 4.43
N ALA A 331 -6.47 15.89 3.16
CA ALA A 331 -5.92 15.01 2.14
C ALA A 331 -4.53 14.48 2.52
N TYR A 332 -3.62 15.39 2.91
CA TYR A 332 -2.25 15.03 3.23
C TYR A 332 -2.14 14.09 4.45
N ASN A 333 -3.08 14.17 5.40
CA ASN A 333 -3.12 13.28 6.56
C ASN A 333 -3.26 11.79 6.16
N ILE A 334 -3.93 11.50 5.04
CA ILE A 334 -4.08 10.14 4.50
C ILE A 334 -2.72 9.52 4.15
N ARG A 335 -1.72 10.34 3.80
CA ARG A 335 -0.35 9.87 3.51
C ARG A 335 0.22 9.06 4.67
N TRP A 336 -0.11 9.38 5.93
CA TRP A 336 0.41 8.69 7.12
C TRP A 336 0.14 7.17 7.11
N ASN A 337 -0.87 6.72 6.38
CA ASN A 337 -1.17 5.30 6.25
C ASN A 337 -0.03 4.49 5.61
N ILE A 338 0.83 5.09 4.76
CA ILE A 338 2.02 4.40 4.24
C ILE A 338 3.03 4.07 5.34
N GLU A 339 3.20 4.98 6.30
CA GLU A 339 4.08 4.78 7.45
C GLU A 339 3.53 3.69 8.39
N VAL A 340 2.20 3.66 8.57
CA VAL A 340 1.52 2.59 9.29
C VAL A 340 1.75 1.24 8.60
N ILE A 341 1.62 1.18 7.27
CA ILE A 341 1.89 -0.05 6.49
C ILE A 341 3.34 -0.47 6.63
N PHE A 342 4.31 0.44 6.56
CA PHE A 342 5.73 0.11 6.77
C PHE A 342 5.99 -0.47 8.15
N TYR A 343 5.45 0.16 9.19
CA TYR A 343 5.55 -0.34 10.55
C TYR A 343 4.95 -1.75 10.64
N GLN A 344 3.75 -1.94 10.11
CA GLN A 344 3.08 -3.22 10.14
C GLN A 344 3.83 -4.31 9.36
N HIS A 345 4.33 -3.98 8.17
CA HIS A 345 5.10 -4.88 7.33
C HIS A 345 6.38 -5.34 8.04
N LYS A 346 7.15 -4.39 8.60
CA LYS A 346 8.39 -4.69 9.31
C LYS A 346 8.16 -5.53 10.56
N PHE A 347 7.20 -5.14 11.38
CA PHE A 347 7.03 -5.71 12.71
C PHE A 347 6.20 -7.01 12.71
N PHE A 348 5.08 -7.05 11.97
CA PHE A 348 4.14 -8.18 12.03
C PHE A 348 4.15 -9.09 10.80
N TRP A 349 4.79 -8.69 9.71
CA TRP A 349 4.83 -9.47 8.45
C TRP A 349 6.25 -9.87 8.06
N SER A 350 7.21 -9.70 8.96
CA SER A 350 8.60 -10.11 8.77
C SER A 350 9.21 -9.60 7.46
N PHE A 351 8.82 -8.39 7.04
CA PHE A 351 9.28 -7.76 5.79
C PHE A 351 10.81 -7.76 5.70
N GLY A 352 11.49 -7.56 6.83
CA GLY A 352 12.94 -7.48 6.91
C GLY A 352 13.68 -8.81 6.96
N ASN A 353 13.00 -9.94 7.09
CA ASN A 353 13.65 -11.21 7.44
C ASN A 353 14.08 -12.06 6.23
N TYR A 354 13.82 -11.62 4.99
CA TYR A 354 14.19 -12.40 3.82
C TYR A 354 15.69 -12.75 3.79
N MET A 355 16.00 -14.00 3.45
CA MET A 355 17.36 -14.51 3.31
C MET A 355 17.75 -14.79 1.85
N VAL A 356 16.82 -14.59 0.91
CA VAL A 356 17.14 -14.58 -0.52
C VAL A 356 18.05 -13.40 -0.84
N ARG A 357 19.06 -13.63 -1.68
CA ARG A 357 20.17 -12.68 -1.86
C ARG A 357 20.11 -11.88 -3.15
N ASN A 358 19.58 -12.46 -4.23
CA ASN A 358 19.55 -11.75 -5.50
C ASN A 358 18.43 -10.69 -5.53
N LYS A 359 18.66 -9.61 -6.26
CA LYS A 359 17.73 -8.47 -6.37
C LYS A 359 16.31 -8.91 -6.73
N LYS A 360 16.17 -9.76 -7.77
CA LYS A 360 14.86 -10.21 -8.28
C LYS A 360 14.06 -10.94 -7.21
N ALA A 361 14.69 -11.87 -6.49
CA ALA A 361 14.05 -12.64 -5.43
C ALA A 361 13.67 -11.77 -4.24
N ILE A 362 14.52 -10.82 -3.85
CA ILE A 362 14.22 -9.86 -2.79
C ILE A 362 12.98 -9.03 -3.14
N GLU A 363 12.95 -8.43 -4.34
CA GLU A 363 11.81 -7.64 -4.81
C GLU A 363 10.55 -8.49 -4.90
N ARG A 364 10.63 -9.70 -5.45
CA ARG A 364 9.49 -10.61 -5.58
C ARG A 364 8.96 -11.04 -4.22
N TYR A 365 9.82 -11.40 -3.26
CA TYR A 365 9.41 -11.74 -1.91
C TYR A 365 8.64 -10.60 -1.25
N VAL A 366 9.16 -9.37 -1.32
CA VAL A 366 8.50 -8.20 -0.73
C VAL A 366 7.14 -7.94 -1.38
N ASN A 367 7.04 -8.06 -2.71
CA ASN A 367 5.75 -7.88 -3.39
C ASN A 367 4.76 -9.05 -3.12
N LEU A 368 5.24 -10.27 -2.87
CA LEU A 368 4.38 -11.36 -2.39
C LEU A 368 3.80 -11.08 -1.00
N LEU A 369 4.62 -10.53 -0.09
CA LEU A 369 4.13 -10.06 1.21
C LEU A 369 3.06 -8.97 1.03
N ALA A 370 3.28 -8.00 0.14
CA ALA A 370 2.31 -6.94 -0.14
C ALA A 370 0.97 -7.48 -0.69
N ILE A 371 1.02 -8.45 -1.61
CA ILE A 371 -0.18 -9.13 -2.14
C ILE A 371 -0.91 -9.87 -1.02
N THR A 372 -0.18 -10.55 -0.15
CA THR A 372 -0.76 -11.32 0.95
C THR A 372 -1.39 -10.41 2.01
N TYR A 373 -0.71 -9.31 2.36
CA TYR A 373 -1.25 -8.25 3.20
C TYR A 373 -2.54 -7.67 2.60
N THR A 374 -2.52 -7.40 1.29
CA THR A 374 -3.67 -6.87 0.57
C THR A 374 -4.84 -7.85 0.60
N PHE A 375 -4.61 -9.14 0.32
CA PHE A 375 -5.65 -10.19 0.41
C PHE A 375 -6.35 -10.16 1.77
N VAL A 376 -5.57 -10.21 2.85
CA VAL A 376 -6.10 -10.22 4.22
C VAL A 376 -6.89 -8.95 4.51
N SER A 377 -6.44 -7.81 3.99
CA SER A 377 -7.09 -6.51 4.21
C SER A 377 -8.38 -6.35 3.41
N VAL A 378 -8.48 -6.94 2.22
CA VAL A 378 -9.68 -6.87 1.36
C VAL A 378 -10.70 -7.97 1.66
N LEU A 379 -10.29 -9.09 2.26
CA LEU A 379 -11.18 -10.22 2.56
C LEU A 379 -12.51 -9.82 3.23
N PRO A 380 -12.53 -8.97 4.28
CA PRO A 380 -13.76 -8.53 4.94
C PRO A 380 -14.75 -7.77 4.03
N PHE A 381 -14.29 -7.27 2.89
CA PHE A 381 -15.09 -6.51 1.93
C PHE A 381 -15.60 -7.37 0.78
N ILE A 382 -15.05 -8.56 0.59
CA ILE A 382 -15.41 -9.47 -0.51
C ILE A 382 -16.15 -10.73 -0.05
N ASP A 383 -16.07 -11.07 1.25
CA ASP A 383 -16.73 -12.23 1.84
C ASP A 383 -17.48 -11.82 3.12
N LEU A 384 -18.80 -11.98 3.10
CA LEU A 384 -19.70 -11.61 4.19
C LEU A 384 -19.38 -12.33 5.51
N LYS A 385 -18.79 -13.54 5.46
CA LYS A 385 -18.37 -14.28 6.67
C LYS A 385 -17.32 -13.52 7.50
N PHE A 386 -16.64 -12.56 6.87
CA PHE A 386 -15.59 -11.76 7.50
C PHE A 386 -15.99 -10.28 7.67
N GLU A 387 -17.26 -9.92 7.45
CA GLU A 387 -17.73 -8.53 7.50
C GLU A 387 -17.43 -7.83 8.84
N GLN A 388 -17.53 -8.55 9.96
CA GLN A 388 -17.19 -8.02 11.29
C GLN A 388 -15.74 -7.51 11.43
N TYR A 389 -14.87 -7.93 10.51
CA TYR A 389 -13.47 -7.51 10.48
C TYR A 389 -13.19 -6.32 9.55
N LYS A 390 -14.20 -5.72 8.92
CA LYS A 390 -14.01 -4.50 8.09
C LYS A 390 -13.27 -3.44 8.90
N PHE A 391 -12.18 -2.93 8.34
CA PHE A 391 -11.27 -1.96 8.95
C PHE A 391 -10.63 -2.36 10.29
N LYS A 392 -10.65 -3.65 10.66
CA LYS A 392 -9.79 -4.17 11.72
C LYS A 392 -8.34 -4.29 11.22
N SER A 393 -7.42 -4.43 12.16
CA SER A 393 -6.01 -4.61 11.85
C SER A 393 -5.80 -5.87 10.99
N PRO A 394 -5.00 -5.81 9.91
CA PRO A 394 -4.70 -6.98 9.07
C PRO A 394 -4.09 -8.15 9.84
N GLN A 395 -3.42 -7.89 10.97
CA GLN A 395 -2.87 -8.94 11.85
C GLN A 395 -3.98 -9.79 12.48
N VAL A 396 -5.05 -9.16 12.96
CA VAL A 396 -6.22 -9.86 13.54
C VAL A 396 -6.89 -10.74 12.50
N ILE A 397 -7.04 -10.21 11.28
CA ILE A 397 -7.64 -10.93 10.17
C ILE A 397 -6.74 -12.10 9.74
N LYS A 398 -5.42 -11.86 9.60
CA LYS A 398 -4.42 -12.89 9.27
C LYS A 398 -4.51 -14.07 10.25
N ARG A 399 -4.50 -13.81 11.55
CA ARG A 399 -4.62 -14.85 12.60
C ARG A 399 -5.91 -15.64 12.46
N THR A 400 -7.04 -14.96 12.29
CA THR A 400 -8.34 -15.61 12.10
C THR A 400 -8.36 -16.54 10.89
N ILE A 401 -7.78 -16.09 9.76
CA ILE A 401 -7.67 -16.90 8.54
C ILE A 401 -6.73 -18.08 8.77
N ALA A 402 -5.57 -17.86 9.40
CA ALA A 402 -4.58 -18.89 9.69
C ALA A 402 -5.17 -20.04 10.54
N ASP A 403 -5.93 -19.70 11.59
CA ASP A 403 -6.57 -20.69 12.46
C ASP A 403 -7.59 -21.55 11.70
N ARG A 404 -8.42 -20.91 10.87
CA ARG A 404 -9.42 -21.62 10.04
C ARG A 404 -8.76 -22.50 8.97
N LEU A 405 -7.74 -21.95 8.29
CA LEU A 405 -7.02 -22.65 7.22
C LEU A 405 -6.27 -23.87 7.76
N THR A 406 -5.62 -23.73 8.91
CA THR A 406 -4.90 -24.84 9.56
C THR A 406 -5.88 -25.95 9.95
N LYS A 407 -7.05 -25.62 10.50
CA LYS A 407 -8.10 -26.59 10.80
C LYS A 407 -8.55 -27.34 9.56
N GLU A 408 -8.90 -26.62 8.49
CA GLU A 408 -9.32 -27.23 7.22
C GLU A 408 -8.25 -28.19 6.65
N LEU A 409 -6.98 -27.76 6.62
CA LEU A 409 -5.90 -28.61 6.09
C LEU A 409 -5.63 -29.85 6.96
N ILE A 410 -5.78 -29.76 8.28
CA ILE A 410 -5.69 -30.92 9.18
C ILE A 410 -6.84 -31.88 8.91
N PHE A 411 -8.08 -31.38 8.78
CA PHE A 411 -9.24 -32.20 8.46
C PHE A 411 -9.10 -32.88 7.09
N ASP A 412 -8.66 -32.16 6.06
CA ASP A 412 -8.44 -32.72 4.71
C ASP A 412 -7.39 -33.83 4.73
N SER A 413 -6.28 -33.63 5.45
CA SER A 413 -5.24 -34.65 5.61
C SER A 413 -5.75 -35.87 6.38
N PHE A 414 -6.56 -35.66 7.42
CA PHE A 414 -7.16 -36.73 8.21
C PHE A 414 -8.13 -37.56 7.36
N VAL A 415 -9.06 -36.91 6.65
CA VAL A 415 -10.01 -37.56 5.73
C VAL A 415 -9.26 -38.34 4.66
N SER A 416 -8.25 -37.74 4.02
CA SER A 416 -7.43 -38.42 2.99
C SER A 416 -6.71 -39.66 3.53
N SER A 417 -6.23 -39.62 4.78
CA SER A 417 -5.62 -40.78 5.46
C SER A 417 -6.64 -41.89 5.78
N LEU A 418 -7.89 -41.51 6.09
CA LEU A 418 -8.97 -42.46 6.30
C LEU A 418 -9.42 -43.10 4.99
N GLU A 419 -9.52 -42.33 3.91
CA GLU A 419 -9.92 -42.82 2.57
C GLU A 419 -8.85 -43.73 1.95
N SER A 420 -7.57 -43.43 2.18
CA SER A 420 -6.45 -44.26 1.67
C SER A 420 -6.20 -45.53 2.49
N SER A 421 -6.81 -45.66 3.67
CA SER A 421 -6.67 -46.84 4.51
C SER A 421 -7.90 -47.74 4.42
N LYS A 422 -7.71 -49.07 4.40
CA LYS A 422 -8.79 -50.09 4.56
C LYS A 422 -9.63 -49.89 5.84
N ILE A 423 -9.23 -48.96 6.70
CA ILE A 423 -9.86 -48.57 7.97
C ILE A 423 -11.22 -47.90 7.74
N TYR A 424 -11.47 -47.24 6.61
CA TYR A 424 -12.79 -46.66 6.33
C TYR A 424 -13.90 -47.71 6.45
N SER A 425 -13.67 -48.91 5.90
CA SER A 425 -14.62 -50.04 6.03
C SER A 425 -14.79 -50.54 7.46
N LYS A 426 -13.75 -50.45 8.30
CA LYS A 426 -13.80 -50.87 9.72
C LYS A 426 -14.45 -49.81 10.61
N ILE A 427 -14.16 -48.54 10.39
CA ILE A 427 -14.79 -47.42 11.12
C ILE A 427 -16.26 -47.32 10.71
N GLN A 428 -16.58 -47.41 9.42
CA GLN A 428 -17.98 -47.43 8.96
C GLN A 428 -18.74 -48.64 9.54
N LYS A 429 -18.13 -49.83 9.58
CA LYS A 429 -18.73 -50.99 10.26
C LYS A 429 -18.89 -50.79 11.77
N ALA A 430 -17.91 -50.19 12.44
CA ALA A 430 -17.97 -49.93 13.88
C ALA A 430 -19.03 -48.87 14.24
N VAL A 431 -19.14 -47.81 13.44
CA VAL A 431 -20.16 -46.77 13.58
C VAL A 431 -21.55 -47.32 13.25
N ASN A 432 -21.71 -48.11 12.19
CA ASN A 432 -22.98 -48.79 11.90
C ASN A 432 -23.37 -49.78 13.01
N TYR A 433 -22.42 -50.55 13.53
CA TYR A 433 -22.66 -51.45 14.67
C TYR A 433 -23.05 -50.71 15.96
N PHE A 434 -22.49 -49.51 16.18
CA PHE A 434 -22.86 -48.65 17.30
C PHE A 434 -24.27 -48.05 17.12
N LEU A 435 -24.60 -47.57 15.91
CA LEU A 435 -25.90 -46.99 15.59
C LEU A 435 -27.04 -48.04 15.53
N GLU A 436 -26.75 -49.28 15.17
CA GLU A 436 -27.72 -50.39 15.23
C GLU A 436 -27.99 -50.85 16.67
N LYS A 437 -27.09 -50.55 17.63
CA LYS A 437 -27.24 -50.91 19.04
C LYS A 437 -28.07 -49.94 19.89
N ASP A 438 -28.53 -48.82 19.34
CA ASP A 438 -29.58 -47.98 19.97
C ASP A 438 -31.01 -48.51 19.71
N LYS A 439 -31.13 -49.74 19.16
CA LYS A 439 -32.33 -50.56 19.27
C LYS A 439 -31.99 -51.86 19.99
N VAL A 440 -31.88 -51.80 21.31
CA VAL A 440 -32.34 -52.78 22.32
C VAL A 440 -31.72 -52.36 23.66
N ALA A 441 -32.49 -51.57 24.40
CA ALA A 441 -32.95 -51.87 25.75
C ALA A 441 -34.27 -51.12 25.96
#